data_AF-A0AAN8K9F2-F1
#
_entry.id   AF-A0AAN8K9F2-F1
#
_cell.length_a   1.000
_cell.length_b   1.000
_cell.length_c   1.000
_cell.angle_alpha   90.00
_cell.angle_beta   90.00
_cell.angle_gamma   90.00
#
_symmetry.space_group_name_H-M   'P 1'
#
loop_
_entity.id
_entity.type
_entity.pdbx_description
1 polymer ?
#
loop_
_entity_poly.entity_id
_entity_poly.type
_entity_poly.pdbx_seq_one_letter_code
_entity_poly.pdbx_strand_id
1 'polypeptide(L)'
;MEHETISSKRIYGLSVTGLFENAEIKLPITYVRPMIPAHESQIPRKKTAMKYDHLKQIAKNLSPEGQKIRIGLNCIKAVKPIEVIP
;
A
#
# COMPACT_ATOMS: atom_id res chain seq x y z
N MET A 1 11.08 -24.24 9.17
CA MET A 1 10.91 -22.80 8.89
C MET A 1 11.67 -22.05 9.96
N GLU A 2 12.78 -21.40 9.62
CA GLU A 2 13.51 -20.59 10.60
C GLU A 2 12.73 -19.30 10.89
N HIS A 3 12.65 -18.94 12.17
CA HIS A 3 12.06 -17.69 12.60
C HIS A 3 13.13 -16.59 12.57
N GLU A 4 13.08 -15.72 11.57
CA GLU A 4 13.96 -14.57 11.48
C GLU A 4 13.47 -13.44 12.40
N THR A 5 14.32 -12.99 13.33
CA THR A 5 14.02 -11.83 14.18
C THR A 5 14.43 -10.56 13.46
N ILE A 6 13.44 -9.74 13.09
CA ILE A 6 13.67 -8.51 12.32
C ILE A 6 13.67 -7.30 13.26
N SER A 7 14.77 -6.54 13.25
CA SER A 7 14.83 -5.24 13.92
C SER A 7 13.87 -4.25 13.26
N SER A 8 13.00 -3.64 14.07
CA SER A 8 12.02 -2.66 13.62
C SER A 8 11.94 -1.50 14.61
N LYS A 9 11.50 -0.34 14.12
CA LYS A 9 11.21 0.83 14.95
C LYS A 9 9.72 1.11 14.93
N ARG A 10 9.16 1.39 16.12
CA ARG A 10 7.79 1.91 16.25
C ARG A 10 7.77 3.38 15.86
N ILE A 11 6.79 3.75 15.03
CA ILE A 11 6.51 5.13 14.69
C ILE A 11 5.09 5.45 15.16
N TYR A 12 4.95 6.65 15.72
CA TYR A 12 3.70 7.22 16.20
C TYR A 12 3.35 8.48 15.42
N GLY A 13 2.07 8.84 15.41
CA GLY A 13 1.62 10.11 14.85
C GLY A 13 1.70 10.22 13.34
N LEU A 14 1.78 9.09 12.61
CA LEU A 14 1.64 9.13 11.15
C LEU A 14 0.19 9.40 10.78
N SER A 15 -0.01 10.30 9.83
CA SER A 15 -1.28 10.47 9.13
C SER A 15 -1.07 10.35 7.62
N VAL A 16 -2.12 9.88 6.95
CA VAL A 16 -2.20 9.80 5.49
C VAL A 16 -3.28 10.78 5.06
N THR A 17 -2.92 11.67 4.14
CA THR A 17 -3.87 12.58 3.51
C THR A 17 -4.17 12.12 2.11
N GLY A 18 -5.42 12.30 1.69
CA GLY A 18 -5.84 11.99 0.34
C GLY A 18 -5.20 12.93 -0.68
N LEU A 19 -4.78 12.39 -1.82
CA LEU A 19 -4.16 13.20 -2.88
C LEU A 19 -5.15 14.17 -3.54
N PHE A 20 -6.42 13.78 -3.61
CA PHE A 20 -7.49 14.53 -4.29
C PHE A 20 -8.65 14.90 -3.37
N GLU A 21 -8.54 14.59 -2.08
CA GLU A 21 -9.60 14.76 -1.10
C GLU A 21 -9.04 15.41 0.17
N ASN A 22 -9.83 16.25 0.82
CA ASN A 22 -9.50 16.81 2.13
C ASN A 22 -9.80 15.79 3.24
N ALA A 23 -9.33 14.57 3.06
CA ALA A 23 -9.42 13.50 4.04
C ALA A 23 -8.06 13.29 4.70
N GLU A 24 -8.05 13.19 6.03
CA GLU A 24 -6.88 12.81 6.80
C GLU A 24 -7.22 11.58 7.64
N ILE A 25 -6.39 10.55 7.51
CA ILE A 25 -6.52 9.30 8.26
C ILE A 25 -5.30 9.16 9.14
N LYS A 26 -5.52 9.18 10.46
CA LYS A 26 -4.45 8.86 11.42
C LYS A 26 -4.17 7.37 11.35
N LEU A 27 -2.92 7.01 11.05
CA LEU A 27 -2.51 5.63 11.06
C LEU A 27 -2.39 5.12 12.51
N PRO A 28 -2.73 3.84 12.75
CA PRO A 28 -2.38 3.19 14.01
C PRO A 28 -0.85 3.14 14.17
N ILE A 29 -0.37 2.70 15.33
CA ILE A 29 1.07 2.48 15.57
C ILE A 29 1.63 1.63 14.42
N THR A 30 2.59 2.19 13.68
CA THR A 30 3.22 1.51 12.56
C THR A 30 4.63 1.08 12.94
N TYR A 31 5.11 0.06 12.25
CA TYR A 31 6.48 -0.40 12.38
C TYR A 31 7.20 -0.17 11.06
N VAL A 32 8.40 0.37 11.15
CA VAL A 32 9.30 0.49 10.00
C VAL A 32 10.48 -0.43 10.19
N ARG A 33 10.99 -0.95 9.07
CA ARG A 33 12.25 -1.67 8.98
C ARG A 33 13.10 -1.06 7.87
N PRO A 34 14.45 -1.18 7.93
CA PRO A 34 15.34 -0.57 6.93
C PRO A 34 15.05 -1.02 5.49
N MET A 35 14.62 -2.27 5.30
CA MET A 35 14.30 -2.84 4.00
C MET A 35 12.96 -3.56 4.07
N ILE A 36 11.92 -3.03 3.43
CA ILE A 36 10.64 -3.73 3.27
C ILE A 36 10.80 -4.68 2.06
N PRO A 37 10.43 -5.98 2.16
CA PRO A 37 10.50 -6.93 1.05
C PRO A 37 9.39 -6.62 0.03
N ALA A 38 9.60 -5.56 -0.73
CA ALA A 38 8.66 -5.01 -1.69
C ALA A 38 9.42 -4.61 -2.95
N HIS A 39 8.94 -5.06 -4.11
CA HIS A 39 9.52 -4.68 -5.40
C HIS A 39 8.69 -3.58 -6.06
N GLU A 40 9.34 -2.68 -6.82
CA GLU A 40 8.64 -1.60 -7.54
C GLU A 40 7.62 -2.11 -8.55
N SER A 41 7.88 -3.28 -9.14
CA SER A 41 6.92 -3.91 -10.07
C SER A 41 5.61 -4.33 -9.39
N GLN A 42 5.60 -4.49 -8.06
CA GLN A 42 4.41 -4.85 -7.30
C GLN A 42 3.50 -3.65 -7.03
N ILE A 43 3.98 -2.42 -7.26
CA ILE A 43 3.13 -1.23 -7.13
C ILE A 43 2.21 -1.17 -8.35
N PRO A 44 0.88 -1.17 -8.16
CA PRO A 44 -0.04 -1.02 -9.27
C PRO A 44 0.19 0.29 -10.00
N ARG A 45 0.49 0.21 -11.30
CA ARG A 45 0.60 1.39 -12.18
C ARG A 45 -0.70 1.57 -12.95
N LYS A 46 -1.02 2.80 -13.33
CA LYS A 46 -2.16 3.12 -14.20
C LYS A 46 -2.20 2.21 -15.43
N LYS A 47 -1.08 2.05 -16.13
CA LYS A 47 -0.96 1.17 -17.31
C LYS A 47 -1.31 -0.29 -16.98
N THR A 48 -0.93 -0.79 -15.79
CA THR A 48 -1.21 -2.16 -15.36
C THR A 48 -2.67 -2.33 -14.95
N ALA A 49 -3.22 -1.39 -14.18
CA ALA A 49 -4.63 -1.41 -13.77
C ALA A 49 -5.58 -1.35 -14.97
N MET A 50 -5.25 -0.56 -16.00
CA MET A 50 -6.05 -0.47 -17.23
C MET A 50 -6.19 -1.80 -17.99
N LYS A 51 -5.33 -2.80 -17.74
CA LYS A 51 -5.40 -4.12 -18.38
C LYS A 51 -6.54 -4.98 -17.84
N TYR A 52 -7.07 -4.66 -16.67
CA TYR A 52 -8.10 -5.44 -16.01
C TYR A 52 -9.39 -4.61 -15.95
N ASP A 53 -10.47 -5.14 -16.50
CA ASP A 53 -11.73 -4.38 -16.65
C ASP A 53 -12.25 -3.82 -15.33
N HIS A 54 -12.21 -4.64 -14.28
CA HIS A 54 -12.63 -4.24 -12.93
C HIS A 54 -11.73 -3.19 -12.28
N LEU A 55 -10.47 -3.06 -12.70
CA LEU A 55 -9.53 -2.06 -12.17
C LEU A 55 -9.49 -0.77 -12.99
N LYS A 56 -10.19 -0.69 -14.14
CA LYS A 56 -10.22 0.51 -14.98
C LYS A 56 -10.77 1.73 -14.24
N GLN A 57 -11.74 1.53 -13.36
CA GLN A 57 -12.33 2.62 -12.56
C GLN A 57 -11.31 3.26 -11.62
N ILE A 58 -10.50 2.45 -10.94
CA ILE A 58 -9.47 2.93 -10.01
C ILE A 58 -8.19 3.40 -10.71
N ALA A 59 -7.94 2.97 -11.94
CA ALA A 59 -6.72 3.31 -12.68
C ALA A 59 -6.51 4.83 -12.86
N LYS A 60 -7.61 5.60 -12.91
CA LYS A 60 -7.56 7.08 -12.98
C LYS A 60 -7.17 7.74 -11.66
N ASN A 61 -7.42 7.06 -10.54
CA ASN A 61 -7.18 7.55 -9.18
C ASN A 61 -5.81 7.10 -8.63
N LEU A 62 -5.11 6.21 -9.33
CA LEU A 62 -3.75 5.82 -8.96
C LEU A 62 -2.82 7.02 -9.06
N SER A 63 -2.04 7.25 -8.00
CA SER A 63 -1.05 8.32 -7.95
C SER A 63 -0.06 8.23 -9.11
N PRO A 64 0.39 9.38 -9.68
CA PRO A 64 1.55 9.43 -10.54
C PRO A 64 2.77 8.78 -9.87
N GLU A 65 3.66 8.19 -10.67
CA GLU A 65 4.88 7.55 -10.19
C GLU A 65 5.71 8.54 -9.34
N GLY A 66 6.13 8.16 -8.12
CA GLY A 66 7.08 8.97 -7.35
C GLY A 66 6.92 9.09 -5.84
N GLN A 67 5.86 8.57 -5.19
CA GLN A 67 5.74 8.65 -3.72
C GLN A 67 6.23 7.37 -3.00
N LYS A 68 7.02 7.59 -1.94
CA LYS A 68 8.02 6.66 -1.40
C LYS A 68 7.61 5.90 -0.13
N ILE A 69 6.36 5.97 0.31
CA ILE A 69 5.89 5.23 1.49
C ILE A 69 5.01 4.07 1.05
N ARG A 70 5.52 2.84 1.25
CA ARG A 70 4.81 1.61 0.93
C ARG A 70 4.16 1.07 2.21
N ILE A 71 2.86 1.27 2.32
CA ILE A 71 2.06 0.75 3.44
C ILE A 71 1.38 -0.55 3.00
N GLY A 72 1.42 -1.58 3.84
CA GLY A 72 0.48 -2.71 3.73
C GLY A 72 0.92 -3.96 2.96
N LEU A 73 2.10 -4.01 2.34
CA LEU A 73 2.52 -5.22 1.59
C LEU A 73 2.71 -6.48 2.46
N ASN A 74 2.87 -6.33 3.78
CA ASN A 74 2.89 -7.44 4.74
C ASN A 74 1.64 -7.46 5.63
N CYS A 75 0.56 -6.78 5.24
CA CYS A 75 -0.68 -6.77 6.00
C CYS A 75 -1.67 -7.73 5.34
N ILE A 76 -2.01 -8.82 6.02
CA ILE A 76 -3.02 -9.78 5.55
C ILE A 76 -4.33 -9.07 5.20
N LYS A 77 -4.70 -8.01 5.94
CA LYS A 77 -5.89 -7.19 5.64
C LYS A 77 -5.78 -6.40 4.33
N ALA A 78 -4.58 -6.03 3.89
CA ALA A 78 -4.37 -5.35 2.60
C ALA A 78 -4.37 -6.33 1.42
N VAL A 79 -4.02 -7.60 1.68
CA VAL A 79 -4.03 -8.67 0.66
C VAL A 79 -5.41 -9.33 0.55
N LYS A 80 -6.23 -9.27 1.61
CA LYS A 80 -7.58 -9.85 1.60
C LYS A 80 -8.43 -9.18 0.51
N PRO A 81 -9.09 -9.95 -0.37
CA PRO A 81 -10.02 -9.40 -1.35
C PRO A 81 -11.11 -8.59 -0.63
N ILE A 82 -11.23 -7.31 -0.99
CA ILE A 82 -12.31 -6.44 -0.51
C ILE A 82 -13.60 -6.75 -1.29
N GLU A 83 -13.45 -7.17 -2.54
CA GLU A 83 -14.53 -7.52 -3.45
C GLU A 83 -14.18 -8.83 -4.17
N VAL A 84 -15.15 -9.73 -4.30
CA VAL A 84 -15.03 -11.00 -5.04
C VAL A 84 -15.94 -10.90 -6.26
N ILE A 85 -15.35 -11.02 -7.44
CA ILE A 85 -16.06 -10.93 -8.72
C ILE A 85 -16.38 -12.36 -9.20
N PRO A 86 -17.62 -12.66 -9.65
CA PRO A 86 -18.01 -13.96 -10.20
C PRO A 86 -17.24 -14.39 -11.45
#